data_AF-A0A8H7UM02-F1
#
_entry.id   AF-A0A8H7UM02-F1
#
_cell.length_a   1.000
_cell.length_b   1.000
_cell.length_c   1.000
_cell.angle_alpha   90.00
_cell.angle_beta   90.00
_cell.angle_gamma   90.00
#
_symmetry.space_group_name_H-M   'P 1'
#
loop_
_entity.id
_entity.type
_entity.pdbx_description
1 polymer ?
#
loop_
_entity_poly.entity_id
_entity_poly.type
_entity_poly.pdbx_seq_one_letter_code
_entity_poly.pdbx_strand_id
1 'polypeptide(L)'
;MDHRSLDRKAISKSSNASQSSLSVTDSSFSWHSSTVVVGGGDQRSQSQQMICIDLKHSLSNTLPSGYSRRRPHAFALQQADGGVYVFSVGSDEQVAAWTSTLNYWAARESKEPLIGGVGNMEFGWGECLQDVIGTPDRYKIRPGAKSVNISEWRPPVPPGMNSNLSETEQYANLQRHIDSLNKDLDGHREIKAKMSKRFLPRTTAYIKALSNWEAKQQYLLHEIIKYQNYCDAIEKALALQAEAQLTAK
;
A
#
# COMPACT_ATOMS: atom_id res chain seq x y z
N MET A 1 11.84 -26.70 -14.07
CA MET A 1 11.81 -27.07 -12.64
C MET A 1 10.97 -26.01 -11.95
N ASP A 2 9.70 -26.35 -11.78
CA ASP A 2 8.65 -25.46 -11.30
C ASP A 2 8.81 -25.16 -9.81
N HIS A 3 8.97 -23.89 -9.47
CA HIS A 3 8.85 -23.43 -8.08
C HIS A 3 7.49 -22.77 -7.86
N ARG A 4 6.62 -23.60 -7.26
CA ARG A 4 5.28 -23.35 -6.78
C ARG A 4 5.14 -22.16 -5.85
N SER A 5 4.03 -21.46 -6.02
CA SER A 5 3.01 -21.12 -5.01
C SER A 5 3.52 -20.64 -3.65
N LEU A 6 3.57 -19.33 -3.46
CA LEU A 6 3.60 -18.73 -2.13
C LEU A 6 2.17 -18.45 -1.67
N ASP A 7 1.74 -19.19 -0.66
CA ASP A 7 0.49 -18.99 0.08
C ASP A 7 0.33 -17.54 0.53
N ARG A 8 -0.68 -16.85 -0.02
CA ARG A 8 -1.12 -15.53 0.40
C ARG A 8 -1.90 -15.66 1.72
N LYS A 9 -1.20 -15.69 2.86
CA LYS A 9 -1.83 -15.60 4.18
C LYS A 9 -2.09 -14.14 4.51
N ALA A 10 -3.35 -13.73 4.45
CA ALA A 10 -3.81 -12.39 4.81
C ALA A 10 -3.41 -12.06 6.26
N ILE A 11 -2.58 -11.02 6.44
CA ILE A 11 -2.29 -10.44 7.75
C ILE A 11 -3.38 -9.42 8.03
N SER A 12 -4.39 -9.83 8.80
CA SER A 12 -5.37 -8.91 9.37
C SER A 12 -4.76 -8.22 10.60
N LYS A 13 -4.58 -6.89 10.52
CA LYS A 13 -4.42 -6.05 11.71
C LYS A 13 -5.71 -5.28 11.93
N SER A 14 -6.36 -5.56 13.04
CA SER A 14 -7.51 -4.80 13.55
C SER A 14 -7.04 -3.41 13.97
N SER A 15 -7.43 -2.41 13.20
CA SER A 15 -7.32 -1.00 13.58
C SER A 15 -8.71 -0.52 13.97
N ASN A 16 -8.88 -0.04 15.21
CA ASN A 16 -10.11 0.59 15.68
C ASN A 16 -10.36 1.87 14.86
N ALA A 17 -11.22 1.78 13.85
CA ALA A 17 -11.75 2.92 13.12
C ALA A 17 -13.18 3.18 13.59
N SER A 18 -13.39 4.37 14.17
CA SER A 18 -14.70 4.90 14.52
C SER A 18 -15.58 4.92 13.28
N GLN A 19 -16.66 4.14 13.29
CA GLN A 19 -17.63 4.08 12.21
C GLN A 19 -18.47 5.36 12.21
N SER A 20 -18.19 6.30 11.33
CA SER A 20 -19.15 7.36 11.00
C SER A 20 -20.08 6.87 9.90
N SER A 21 -21.28 6.41 10.28
CA SER A 21 -22.37 6.16 9.35
C SER A 21 -23.08 7.47 9.03
N LEU A 22 -23.06 7.91 7.77
CA LEU A 22 -23.97 8.96 7.31
C LEU A 22 -25.32 8.31 6.98
N SER A 23 -26.32 8.53 7.84
CA SER A 23 -27.73 8.28 7.56
C SER A 23 -28.43 9.62 7.34
N VAL A 24 -28.94 9.87 6.15
CA VAL A 24 -29.76 11.05 5.86
C VAL A 24 -31.21 10.73 6.21
N THR A 25 -31.76 11.43 7.20
CA THR A 25 -33.19 11.42 7.52
C THR A 25 -33.94 12.43 6.65
N ASP A 26 -35.09 11.99 6.18
CA ASP A 26 -36.07 12.66 5.34
C ASP A 26 -36.45 14.07 5.81
N SER A 27 -36.63 14.97 4.85
CA SER A 27 -37.16 16.32 5.05
C SER A 27 -38.03 16.66 3.84
N SER A 28 -39.33 16.47 4.07
CA SER A 28 -40.49 16.88 3.27
C SER A 28 -40.25 18.00 2.25
N PHE A 29 -40.49 17.72 0.98
CA PHE A 29 -40.69 18.75 -0.06
C PHE A 29 -41.95 18.48 -0.90
N SER A 30 -42.75 19.54 -1.00
CA SER A 30 -44.05 19.64 -1.66
C SER A 30 -43.99 19.31 -3.15
N TRP A 31 -44.93 18.49 -3.62
CA TRP A 31 -45.14 18.20 -5.05
C TRP A 31 -45.66 19.44 -5.78
N HIS A 32 -44.85 19.98 -6.69
CA HIS A 32 -45.36 20.75 -7.82
C HIS A 32 -45.25 19.89 -9.07
N SER A 33 -46.41 19.53 -9.60
CA SER A 33 -46.57 18.81 -10.85
C SER A 33 -46.10 19.67 -12.00
N SER A 34 -45.14 19.18 -12.79
CA SER A 34 -44.87 19.65 -14.14
C SER A 34 -44.27 18.49 -14.94
N THR A 35 -45.11 17.96 -15.83
CA THR A 35 -44.84 17.16 -17.03
C THR A 35 -43.37 16.83 -17.31
N VAL A 36 -42.99 15.57 -17.06
CA VAL A 36 -41.73 15.00 -17.53
C VAL A 36 -41.86 14.68 -19.01
N VAL A 37 -41.18 15.48 -19.83
CA VAL A 37 -40.89 15.18 -21.24
C VAL A 37 -39.99 13.95 -21.28
N VAL A 38 -40.52 12.85 -21.81
CA VAL A 38 -39.79 11.62 -22.06
C VAL A 38 -39.07 11.75 -23.41
N GLY A 39 -37.73 11.80 -23.38
CA GLY A 39 -36.91 11.58 -24.56
C GLY A 39 -35.73 12.53 -24.70
N GLY A 40 -34.50 12.02 -24.53
CA GLY A 40 -33.29 12.57 -25.16
C GLY A 40 -32.54 13.69 -24.43
N GLY A 41 -32.46 13.67 -23.10
CA GLY A 41 -31.65 14.65 -22.34
C GLY A 41 -30.24 14.16 -22.01
N ASP A 42 -29.24 15.01 -22.21
CA ASP A 42 -27.84 14.81 -21.83
C ASP A 42 -27.71 14.46 -20.33
N GLN A 43 -27.65 13.16 -20.01
CA GLN A 43 -27.53 12.65 -18.62
C GLN A 43 -26.34 13.24 -17.85
N ARG A 44 -25.32 13.75 -18.55
CA ARG A 44 -24.13 14.38 -17.95
C ARG A 44 -24.37 15.80 -17.43
N SER A 45 -25.38 16.52 -17.94
CA SER A 45 -25.61 17.92 -17.58
C SER A 45 -26.21 18.09 -16.18
N GLN A 46 -26.73 17.01 -15.59
CA GLN A 46 -27.36 17.01 -14.26
C GLN A 46 -26.62 16.11 -13.24
N SER A 47 -25.51 15.47 -13.62
CA SER A 47 -24.74 14.63 -12.69
C SER A 47 -23.85 15.48 -11.79
N GLN A 48 -24.21 15.59 -10.51
CA GLN A 48 -23.35 16.21 -9.50
C GLN A 48 -22.34 15.18 -8.98
N GLN A 49 -21.05 15.50 -9.08
CA GLN A 49 -20.00 14.68 -8.48
C GLN A 49 -20.11 14.76 -6.96
N MET A 50 -20.41 13.63 -6.33
CA MET A 50 -20.53 13.53 -4.87
C MET A 50 -19.17 13.38 -4.19
N ILE A 51 -18.28 12.56 -4.76
CA ILE A 51 -16.98 12.20 -4.17
C ILE A 51 -15.91 12.10 -5.26
N CYS A 52 -14.67 12.46 -4.92
CA CYS A 52 -13.46 12.19 -5.71
C CYS A 52 -12.49 11.40 -4.83
N ILE A 53 -11.93 10.29 -5.34
CA ILE A 53 -10.94 9.49 -4.61
C ILE A 53 -9.69 9.39 -5.48
N ASP A 54 -8.55 9.78 -4.91
CA ASP A 54 -7.24 9.66 -5.55
C ASP A 54 -6.75 8.20 -5.44
N LEU A 55 -6.35 7.62 -6.58
CA LEU A 55 -5.89 6.24 -6.69
C LEU A 55 -4.38 6.08 -6.58
N LYS A 56 -3.61 7.17 -6.56
CA LYS A 56 -2.16 7.10 -6.38
C LYS A 56 -1.80 6.36 -5.11
N HIS A 57 -0.97 5.33 -5.26
CA HIS A 57 -0.51 4.44 -4.19
C HIS A 57 -1.62 3.72 -3.44
N SER A 58 -2.81 3.64 -4.04
CA SER A 58 -3.94 2.91 -3.47
C SER A 58 -3.87 1.43 -3.84
N LEU A 59 -4.40 0.56 -2.98
CA LEU A 59 -4.50 -0.87 -3.26
C LEU A 59 -5.91 -1.34 -2.94
N SER A 60 -6.56 -1.93 -3.94
CA SER A 60 -7.86 -2.55 -3.80
C SER A 60 -7.72 -4.05 -3.53
N ASN A 61 -8.50 -4.56 -2.58
CA ASN A 61 -8.55 -5.97 -2.21
C ASN A 61 -10.00 -6.45 -2.13
N THR A 62 -10.24 -7.66 -2.65
CA THR A 62 -11.52 -8.35 -2.49
C THR A 62 -11.67 -8.80 -1.04
N LEU A 63 -12.82 -8.54 -0.42
CA LEU A 63 -13.10 -9.06 0.91
C LEU A 63 -13.69 -10.48 0.78
N PRO A 64 -13.27 -11.44 1.64
CA PRO A 64 -13.82 -12.79 1.59
C PRO A 64 -15.34 -12.80 1.75
N SER A 65 -16.01 -13.65 0.97
CA SER A 65 -17.44 -13.91 1.10
C SER A 65 -17.72 -14.49 2.49
N GLY A 66 -18.28 -13.67 3.37
CA GLY A 66 -18.40 -13.96 4.80
C GLY A 66 -17.87 -12.87 5.73
N TYR A 67 -17.18 -11.86 5.19
CA TYR A 67 -16.81 -10.65 5.94
C TYR A 67 -18.04 -9.98 6.59
N SER A 68 -19.16 -9.95 5.87
CA SER A 68 -20.43 -9.46 6.40
C SER A 68 -21.58 -10.28 5.84
N ARG A 69 -22.46 -10.78 6.73
CA ARG A 69 -23.71 -11.45 6.32
C ARG A 69 -24.65 -10.53 5.53
N ARG A 70 -24.55 -9.22 5.74
CA ARG A 70 -25.39 -8.21 5.08
C ARG A 70 -24.77 -7.69 3.77
N ARG A 71 -23.45 -7.79 3.62
CA ARG A 71 -22.71 -7.32 2.44
C ARG A 71 -21.75 -8.43 1.99
N PRO A 72 -22.27 -9.48 1.33
CA PRO A 72 -21.45 -10.63 0.93
C PRO A 72 -20.45 -10.27 -0.18
N HIS A 73 -20.80 -9.32 -1.06
CA HIS A 73 -19.98 -8.88 -2.18
C HIS A 73 -19.38 -7.50 -1.89
N ALA A 74 -18.20 -7.47 -1.27
CA ALA A 74 -17.54 -6.23 -0.91
C ALA A 74 -16.06 -6.24 -1.26
N PHE A 75 -15.53 -5.07 -1.56
CA PHE A 75 -14.10 -4.85 -1.74
C PHE A 75 -13.67 -3.60 -0.96
N ALA A 76 -12.39 -3.57 -0.60
CA ALA A 76 -11.80 -2.47 0.14
C ALA A 76 -10.73 -1.78 -0.71
N LEU A 77 -10.78 -0.46 -0.79
CA LEU A 77 -9.74 0.39 -1.36
C LEU A 77 -8.97 1.03 -0.21
N GLN A 78 -7.70 0.66 -0.06
CA GLN A 78 -6.78 1.26 0.89
C GLN A 78 -6.01 2.39 0.21
N GLN A 79 -6.04 3.60 0.78
CA GLN A 79 -5.29 4.75 0.31
C GLN A 79 -3.90 4.84 0.94
N ALA A 80 -3.06 5.68 0.34
CA ALA A 80 -1.67 5.89 0.72
C ALA A 80 -1.49 6.50 2.13
N ASP A 81 -2.50 7.21 2.62
CA ASP A 81 -2.54 7.84 3.95
C ASP A 81 -3.03 6.89 5.07
N GLY A 82 -3.38 5.64 4.72
CA GLY A 82 -3.94 4.65 5.63
C GLY A 82 -5.47 4.66 5.70
N GLY A 83 -6.14 5.54 4.96
CA GLY A 83 -7.60 5.52 4.80
C GLY A 83 -8.08 4.23 4.12
N VAL A 84 -9.25 3.73 4.52
CA VAL A 84 -9.86 2.54 3.90
C VAL A 84 -11.32 2.82 3.56
N TYR A 85 -11.66 2.67 2.28
CA TYR A 85 -13.03 2.72 1.79
C TYR A 85 -13.52 1.31 1.51
N VAL A 86 -14.73 0.98 1.97
CA VAL A 86 -15.35 -0.31 1.68
C VAL A 86 -16.56 -0.10 0.79
N PHE A 87 -16.56 -0.76 -0.35
CA PHE A 87 -17.63 -0.72 -1.34
C PHE A 87 -18.37 -2.06 -1.35
N SER A 88 -19.68 -2.01 -1.55
CA SER A 88 -20.51 -3.21 -1.73
C SER A 88 -21.16 -3.17 -3.10
N VAL A 89 -21.08 -4.29 -3.82
CA VAL A 89 -21.57 -4.45 -5.19
C VAL A 89 -22.55 -5.64 -5.27
N GLY A 90 -23.09 -5.90 -6.46
CA GLY A 90 -24.16 -6.89 -6.66
C GLY A 90 -23.68 -8.33 -6.81
N SER A 91 -22.42 -8.56 -7.20
CA SER A 91 -21.88 -9.91 -7.43
C SER A 91 -20.37 -9.99 -7.20
N ASP A 92 -19.85 -11.21 -7.03
CA ASP A 92 -18.40 -11.47 -6.91
C ASP A 92 -17.65 -11.14 -8.21
N GLU A 93 -18.29 -11.31 -9.36
CA GLU A 93 -17.74 -10.88 -10.65
C GLU A 93 -17.53 -9.36 -10.69
N GLN A 94 -18.49 -8.59 -10.20
CA GLN A 94 -18.33 -7.13 -10.06
C GLN A 94 -17.23 -6.77 -9.06
N VAL A 95 -17.12 -7.51 -7.94
CA VAL A 95 -16.02 -7.30 -6.97
C VAL A 95 -14.67 -7.47 -7.66
N ALA A 96 -14.49 -8.55 -8.43
CA ALA A 96 -13.26 -8.83 -9.16
C ALA A 96 -12.99 -7.78 -10.23
N ALA A 97 -14.01 -7.40 -11.02
CA ALA A 97 -13.88 -6.40 -12.08
C ALA A 97 -13.49 -5.02 -11.53
N TRP A 98 -14.15 -4.54 -10.48
CA TRP A 98 -13.82 -3.27 -9.83
C TRP A 98 -12.42 -3.29 -9.21
N THR A 99 -12.08 -4.35 -8.48
CA THR A 99 -10.77 -4.48 -7.85
C THR A 99 -9.64 -4.49 -8.88
N SER A 100 -9.81 -5.24 -9.98
CA SER A 100 -8.82 -5.29 -11.06
C SER A 100 -8.67 -3.95 -11.74
N THR A 101 -9.78 -3.26 -12.01
CA THR A 101 -9.79 -1.94 -12.67
C THR A 101 -9.10 -0.89 -11.81
N LEU A 102 -9.42 -0.83 -10.52
CA LEU A 102 -8.80 0.11 -9.58
C LEU A 102 -7.30 -0.14 -9.43
N ASN A 103 -6.90 -1.40 -9.29
CA ASN A 103 -5.47 -1.75 -9.19
C ASN A 103 -4.71 -1.43 -10.48
N TYR A 104 -5.33 -1.61 -11.65
CA TYR A 104 -4.74 -1.21 -12.93
C TYR A 104 -4.51 0.31 -13.02
N TRP A 105 -5.52 1.13 -12.72
CA TRP A 105 -5.37 2.59 -12.75
C TRP A 105 -4.41 3.09 -11.68
N ALA A 106 -4.46 2.53 -10.47
CA ALA A 106 -3.48 2.82 -9.43
C ALA A 106 -2.05 2.48 -9.90
N ALA A 107 -1.86 1.35 -10.59
CA ALA A 107 -0.56 0.97 -11.15
C ALA A 107 -0.07 1.93 -12.24
N ARG A 108 -0.98 2.47 -13.06
CA ARG A 108 -0.66 3.44 -14.11
C ARG A 108 -0.35 4.84 -13.57
N GLU A 109 -1.04 5.26 -12.50
CA GLU A 109 -0.88 6.60 -11.93
C GLU A 109 0.26 6.69 -10.91
N SER A 110 0.55 5.61 -10.17
CA SER A 110 1.53 5.61 -9.10
C SER A 110 2.97 5.74 -9.61
N LYS A 111 3.78 6.52 -8.89
CA LYS A 111 5.20 6.71 -9.19
C LYS A 111 6.05 6.20 -8.04
N GLU A 112 7.09 5.43 -8.33
CA GLU A 112 8.03 4.95 -7.31
C GLU A 112 8.64 6.13 -6.51
N PRO A 113 8.77 6.01 -5.17
CA PRO A 113 9.52 6.96 -4.37
C PRO A 113 10.94 7.13 -4.93
N LEU A 114 11.44 8.37 -4.95
CA LEU A 114 12.80 8.64 -5.41
C LEU A 114 13.79 7.77 -4.62
N ILE A 115 14.56 6.97 -5.35
CA ILE A 115 15.61 6.12 -4.78
C ILE A 115 16.61 7.04 -4.08
N GLY A 116 16.86 6.80 -2.80
CA GLY A 116 17.70 7.67 -1.97
C GLY A 116 16.99 8.89 -1.38
N GLY A 117 15.67 9.02 -1.58
CA GLY A 117 14.80 9.90 -0.80
C GLY A 117 14.67 9.36 0.63
N VAL A 118 15.63 9.75 1.46
CA VAL A 118 15.82 9.26 2.83
C VAL A 118 14.61 9.56 3.71
N GLY A 119 13.67 8.62 3.80
CA GLY A 119 12.69 8.55 4.88
C GLY A 119 13.39 8.17 6.18
N ASN A 120 13.66 9.16 7.03
CA ASN A 120 14.36 9.08 8.32
C ASN A 120 15.69 8.31 8.30
N MET A 121 16.72 9.07 7.91
CA MET A 121 18.16 8.87 8.04
C MET A 121 18.51 7.87 9.15
N GLU A 122 18.84 6.64 8.75
CA GLU A 122 19.61 5.68 9.55
C GLU A 122 19.09 5.37 10.96
N PHE A 123 17.78 5.50 11.20
CA PHE A 123 17.10 5.05 12.42
C PHE A 123 17.72 5.55 13.77
N GLY A 124 18.60 6.56 13.76
CA GLY A 124 19.45 6.89 14.91
C GLY A 124 20.45 5.79 15.32
N TRP A 125 20.65 4.73 14.52
CA TRP A 125 21.64 3.66 14.76
C TRP A 125 22.80 3.58 13.77
N GLY A 126 22.74 4.23 12.61
CA GLY A 126 23.78 4.12 11.57
C GLY A 126 25.19 4.29 12.11
N GLU A 127 25.41 5.37 12.87
CA GLU A 127 26.67 5.60 13.57
C GLU A 127 26.88 4.66 14.77
N CYS A 128 25.82 4.29 15.51
CA CYS A 128 25.96 3.54 16.76
C CYS A 128 26.20 2.02 16.58
N LEU A 129 25.96 1.49 15.36
CA LEU A 129 26.21 0.10 14.99
C LEU A 129 27.51 -0.09 14.17
N GLN A 130 28.08 0.97 13.61
CA GLN A 130 29.37 0.91 12.89
C GLN A 130 30.52 0.47 13.80
N ASP A 131 30.48 0.84 15.09
CA ASP A 131 31.47 0.45 16.10
C ASP A 131 31.59 -1.07 16.35
N VAL A 132 30.65 -1.88 15.86
CA VAL A 132 30.64 -3.34 16.10
C VAL A 132 31.58 -4.10 15.15
N ILE A 133 32.05 -3.48 14.06
CA ILE A 133 32.71 -4.19 12.95
C ILE A 133 34.26 -4.16 13.03
N GLY A 134 34.87 -3.37 13.92
CA GLY A 134 36.29 -3.00 13.77
C GLY A 134 37.34 -3.53 14.76
N THR A 135 37.01 -4.02 15.96
CA THR A 135 38.07 -4.35 16.94
C THR A 135 37.75 -5.60 17.76
N PRO A 136 38.60 -6.66 17.72
CA PRO A 136 38.41 -7.87 18.51
C PRO A 136 38.52 -7.65 20.02
N ASP A 137 39.06 -6.50 20.44
CA ASP A 137 39.46 -6.26 21.81
C ASP A 137 39.00 -4.88 22.30
N ARG A 138 37.69 -4.73 22.54
CA ARG A 138 37.10 -3.70 23.43
C ARG A 138 35.58 -3.90 23.58
N TYR A 139 35.20 -4.90 24.37
CA TYR A 139 33.93 -4.89 25.11
C TYR A 139 33.90 -3.87 26.26
N LYS A 140 34.74 -2.83 26.21
CA LYS A 140 34.61 -1.69 27.13
C LYS A 140 33.61 -0.74 26.51
N ILE A 141 32.33 -0.93 26.87
CA ILE A 141 31.36 0.18 26.88
C ILE A 141 32.09 1.33 27.57
N ARG A 142 32.50 2.37 26.84
CA ARG A 142 33.17 3.51 27.46
C ARG A 142 32.19 4.06 28.53
N PRO A 143 32.60 4.20 29.79
CA PRO A 143 31.81 4.94 30.76
C PRO A 143 31.58 6.34 30.18
N GLY A 144 30.32 6.69 29.89
CA GLY A 144 29.97 7.91 29.17
C GLY A 144 29.62 7.76 27.69
N ALA A 145 29.44 6.53 27.18
CA ALA A 145 28.75 6.31 25.90
C ALA A 145 27.38 7.00 25.96
N LYS A 146 27.25 8.09 25.20
CA LYS A 146 26.08 8.96 25.19
C LYS A 146 24.80 8.13 25.05
N SER A 147 23.80 8.43 25.87
CA SER A 147 22.44 7.89 25.71
C SER A 147 22.05 7.95 24.24
N VAL A 148 21.81 6.80 23.61
CA VAL A 148 21.44 6.74 22.20
C VAL A 148 20.00 7.17 22.10
N ASN A 149 19.77 8.40 21.62
CA ASN A 149 18.42 8.89 21.36
C ASN A 149 17.88 8.25 20.08
N ILE A 150 17.05 7.23 20.25
CA ILE A 150 16.45 6.49 19.15
C ILE A 150 15.19 7.25 18.73
N SER A 151 15.15 7.72 17.48
CA SER A 151 13.96 8.36 16.91
C SER A 151 12.94 7.33 16.46
N GLU A 152 11.65 7.69 16.42
CA GLU A 152 10.59 6.83 15.89
C GLU A 152 10.75 6.67 14.37
N TRP A 153 10.63 5.43 13.86
CA TRP A 153 10.61 5.19 12.43
C TRP A 153 9.24 5.54 11.84
N ARG A 154 9.23 6.20 10.69
CA ARG A 154 8.01 6.54 9.94
C ARG A 154 8.18 6.13 8.47
N PRO A 155 7.11 5.68 7.81
CA PRO A 155 7.16 5.37 6.39
C PRO A 155 7.48 6.63 5.58
N PRO A 156 8.21 6.50 4.46
CA PRO A 156 8.45 7.61 3.55
C PRO A 156 7.11 8.06 2.92
N VAL A 157 7.00 9.36 2.67
CA VAL A 157 5.83 9.93 2.01
C VAL A 157 5.84 9.54 0.54
N PRO A 158 4.76 8.92 0.01
CA PRO A 158 4.70 8.53 -1.38
C PRO A 158 4.65 9.76 -2.31
N PRO A 159 5.22 9.69 -3.53
CA PRO A 159 5.15 10.79 -4.49
C PRO A 159 3.71 11.15 -4.86
N GLY A 160 3.40 12.44 -4.81
CA GLY A 160 2.08 12.97 -5.20
C GLY A 160 1.90 13.22 -6.71
N MET A 161 2.95 13.05 -7.51
CA MET A 161 2.92 13.25 -8.97
C MET A 161 2.53 11.95 -9.69
N ASN A 162 1.79 12.10 -10.79
CA ASN A 162 1.38 10.97 -11.62
C ASN A 162 2.56 10.45 -12.46
N SER A 163 2.56 9.15 -12.76
CA SER A 163 3.44 8.60 -13.78
C SER A 163 3.00 9.06 -15.18
N ASN A 164 3.98 9.43 -16.00
CA ASN A 164 3.79 9.77 -17.42
C ASN A 164 4.38 8.69 -18.34
N LEU A 165 4.76 7.53 -17.79
CA LEU A 165 5.36 6.43 -18.54
C LEU A 165 4.31 5.70 -19.37
N SER A 166 4.71 5.13 -20.51
CA SER A 166 3.87 4.17 -21.23
C SER A 166 3.59 2.93 -20.36
N GLU A 167 2.61 2.12 -20.75
CA GLU A 167 2.22 0.92 -19.98
C GLU A 167 3.39 -0.06 -19.80
N THR A 168 4.14 -0.32 -20.87
CA THR A 168 5.30 -1.21 -20.86
C THR A 168 6.47 -0.62 -20.05
N GLU A 169 6.74 0.68 -20.19
CA GLU A 169 7.78 1.36 -19.40
C GLU A 169 7.44 1.41 -17.92
N GLN A 170 6.16 1.62 -17.58
CA GLN A 170 5.67 1.59 -16.21
C GLN A 170 5.88 0.22 -15.60
N TYR A 171 5.51 -0.87 -16.29
CA TYR A 171 5.78 -2.23 -15.83
C TYR A 171 7.28 -2.46 -15.54
N ALA A 172 8.15 -2.09 -16.48
CA ALA A 172 9.59 -2.22 -16.31
C ALA A 172 10.17 -1.33 -15.19
N ASN A 173 9.54 -0.19 -14.90
CA ASN A 173 9.90 0.68 -13.79
C ASN A 173 9.52 0.04 -12.45
N LEU A 174 8.27 -0.40 -12.31
CA LEU A 174 7.76 -1.07 -11.11
C LEU A 174 8.56 -2.35 -10.78
N GLN A 175 8.95 -3.13 -11.79
CA GLN A 175 9.79 -4.31 -11.60
C GLN A 175 11.16 -3.95 -10.99
N ARG A 176 11.83 -2.92 -11.52
CA ARG A 176 13.08 -2.41 -10.95
C ARG A 176 12.90 -1.90 -9.52
N HIS A 177 11.76 -1.29 -9.22
CA HIS A 177 11.44 -0.86 -7.87
C HIS A 177 11.29 -2.04 -6.90
N ILE A 178 10.59 -3.10 -7.31
CA ILE A 178 10.46 -4.33 -6.52
C ILE A 178 11.85 -4.92 -6.21
N ASP A 179 12.75 -4.95 -7.20
CA ASP A 179 14.12 -5.44 -7.00
C ASP A 179 14.88 -4.60 -5.97
N SER A 180 14.72 -3.26 -6.02
CA SER A 180 15.28 -2.36 -5.01
C SER A 180 14.70 -2.61 -3.62
N LEU A 181 13.38 -2.79 -3.49
CA LEU A 181 12.72 -3.07 -2.21
C LEU A 181 13.15 -4.42 -1.62
N ASN A 182 13.36 -5.44 -2.46
CA ASN A 182 13.89 -6.73 -2.03
C ASN A 182 15.32 -6.60 -1.49
N LYS A 183 16.17 -5.85 -2.19
CA LYS A 183 17.53 -5.54 -1.72
C LYS A 183 17.51 -4.82 -0.38
N ASP A 184 16.61 -3.85 -0.21
CA ASP A 184 16.42 -3.13 1.06
C ASP A 184 15.92 -4.05 2.18
N LEU A 185 15.02 -4.99 1.87
CA LEU A 185 14.52 -5.98 2.83
C LEU A 185 15.62 -6.93 3.30
N ASP A 186 16.49 -7.37 2.39
CA ASP A 186 17.62 -8.23 2.74
C ASP A 186 18.65 -7.49 3.61
N GLY A 187 19.02 -6.26 3.24
CA GLY A 187 19.87 -5.41 4.08
C GLY A 187 19.25 -5.15 5.46
N HIS A 188 17.92 -4.97 5.53
CA HIS A 188 17.20 -4.78 6.79
C HIS A 188 17.21 -6.02 7.70
N ARG A 189 17.19 -7.24 7.14
CA ARG A 189 17.30 -8.48 7.92
C ARG A 189 18.63 -8.57 8.66
N GLU A 190 19.73 -8.15 8.03
CA GLU A 190 21.07 -8.17 8.63
C GLU A 190 21.21 -7.24 9.86
N ILE A 191 20.45 -6.14 9.88
CA ILE A 191 20.48 -5.16 10.97
C ILE A 191 20.03 -5.79 12.30
N LYS A 192 19.10 -6.74 12.27
CA LYS A 192 18.55 -7.38 13.48
C LYS A 192 19.65 -8.01 14.34
N ALA A 193 20.58 -8.73 13.72
CA ALA A 193 21.68 -9.39 14.43
C ALA A 193 22.64 -8.37 15.05
N LYS A 194 22.93 -7.26 14.36
CA LYS A 194 23.79 -6.18 14.86
C LYS A 194 23.14 -5.45 16.04
N MET A 195 21.85 -5.15 15.93
CA MET A 195 21.04 -4.51 16.97
C MET A 195 21.00 -5.34 18.25
N SER A 196 20.74 -6.66 18.15
CA SER A 196 20.68 -7.56 19.32
C SER A 196 22.00 -7.69 20.07
N LYS A 197 23.14 -7.47 19.40
CA LYS A 197 24.46 -7.45 20.06
C LYS A 197 24.74 -6.13 20.78
N ARG A 198 24.23 -5.01 20.25
CA ARG A 198 24.50 -3.66 20.77
C ARG A 198 23.62 -3.29 21.95
N PHE A 199 22.34 -3.65 21.91
CA PHE A 199 21.37 -3.27 22.92
C PHE A 199 21.06 -4.44 23.84
N LEU A 200 21.18 -4.22 25.14
CA LEU A 200 20.78 -5.23 26.11
C LEU A 200 19.27 -5.47 26.02
N PRO A 201 18.82 -6.73 25.99
CA PRO A 201 17.41 -7.07 26.01
C PRO A 201 16.69 -6.39 27.17
N ARG A 202 15.42 -6.00 26.96
CA ARG A 202 14.52 -5.36 27.94
C ARG A 202 14.86 -3.92 28.33
N THR A 203 15.87 -3.30 27.73
CA THR A 203 16.05 -1.84 27.84
C THR A 203 15.02 -1.10 26.99
N THR A 204 14.61 0.10 27.42
CA THR A 204 13.71 0.97 26.62
C THR A 204 14.27 1.24 25.22
N ALA A 205 15.60 1.40 25.13
CA ALA A 205 16.32 1.53 23.88
C ALA A 205 16.14 0.30 22.97
N TYR A 206 16.33 -0.91 23.50
CA TYR A 206 16.12 -2.16 22.75
C TYR A 206 14.67 -2.31 22.28
N ILE A 207 13.68 -2.01 23.14
CA ILE A 207 12.26 -2.14 22.79
C ILE A 207 11.91 -1.18 21.65
N LYS A 208 12.38 0.08 21.72
CA LYS A 208 12.17 1.06 20.64
C LYS A 208 12.89 0.64 19.35
N ALA A 209 14.08 0.04 19.46
CA ALA A 209 14.80 -0.59 18.36
C ALA A 209 13.99 -1.61 17.61
N LEU A 210 13.50 -2.58 18.38
CA LEU A 210 12.79 -3.71 17.85
C LEU A 210 11.49 -3.26 17.18
N SER A 211 10.76 -2.33 17.81
CA SER A 211 9.53 -1.74 17.25
C SER A 211 9.80 -1.05 15.90
N ASN A 212 10.82 -0.19 15.82
CA ASN A 212 11.21 0.46 14.57
C ASN A 212 11.64 -0.56 13.50
N TRP A 213 12.39 -1.59 13.90
CA TRP A 213 12.83 -2.65 13.00
C TRP A 213 11.63 -3.40 12.43
N GLU A 214 10.66 -3.76 13.26
CA GLU A 214 9.42 -4.44 12.84
C GLU A 214 8.55 -3.55 11.95
N ALA A 215 8.43 -2.27 12.28
CA ALA A 215 7.65 -1.31 11.50
C ALA A 215 8.18 -1.16 10.07
N LYS A 216 9.51 -0.99 9.91
CA LYS A 216 10.12 -0.95 8.57
C LYS A 216 10.01 -2.30 7.85
N GLN A 217 10.16 -3.42 8.56
CA GLN A 217 10.02 -4.74 7.94
C GLN A 217 8.61 -4.94 7.37
N GLN A 218 7.59 -4.54 8.12
CA GLN A 218 6.19 -4.57 7.68
C GLN A 218 5.95 -3.65 6.49
N TYR A 219 6.50 -2.44 6.51
CA TYR A 219 6.40 -1.50 5.40
C TYR A 219 7.02 -2.06 4.11
N LEU A 220 8.25 -2.58 4.17
CA LEU A 220 8.91 -3.15 3.00
C LEU A 220 8.13 -4.31 2.40
N LEU A 221 7.63 -5.22 3.25
CA LEU A 221 6.78 -6.33 2.81
C LEU A 221 5.48 -5.84 2.17
N HIS A 222 4.83 -4.84 2.77
CA HIS A 222 3.61 -4.26 2.24
C HIS A 222 3.84 -3.59 0.87
N GLU A 223 4.90 -2.80 0.72
CA GLU A 223 5.26 -2.16 -0.55
C GLU A 223 5.56 -3.22 -1.62
N ILE A 224 6.34 -4.25 -1.31
CA ILE A 224 6.64 -5.34 -2.26
C ILE A 224 5.34 -5.98 -2.76
N ILE A 225 4.41 -6.34 -1.86
CA ILE A 225 3.12 -6.93 -2.24
C ILE A 225 2.30 -5.95 -3.10
N LYS A 226 2.27 -4.67 -2.74
CA LYS A 226 1.55 -3.63 -3.50
C LYS A 226 2.07 -3.54 -4.94
N TYR A 227 3.38 -3.40 -5.10
CA TYR A 227 3.98 -3.25 -6.43
C TYR A 227 3.91 -4.55 -7.25
N GLN A 228 3.98 -5.73 -6.61
CA GLN A 228 3.68 -6.99 -7.29
C GLN A 228 2.25 -7.01 -7.84
N ASN A 229 1.25 -6.58 -7.05
CA ASN A 229 -0.13 -6.47 -7.55
C ASN A 229 -0.26 -5.48 -8.71
N TYR A 230 0.52 -4.41 -8.72
CA TYR A 230 0.55 -3.47 -9.84
C TYR A 230 1.15 -4.09 -11.10
N CYS A 231 2.27 -4.82 -10.98
CA CYS A 231 2.83 -5.58 -12.10
C CYS A 231 1.82 -6.59 -12.64
N ASP A 232 1.19 -7.40 -11.76
CA ASP A 232 0.16 -8.38 -12.13
C ASP A 232 -1.02 -7.71 -12.87
N ALA A 233 -1.43 -6.51 -12.44
CA ALA A 233 -2.55 -5.79 -13.03
C ALA A 233 -2.21 -5.26 -14.45
N ILE A 234 -1.01 -4.72 -14.63
CA ILE A 234 -0.55 -4.25 -15.95
C ILE A 234 -0.34 -5.45 -16.89
N GLU A 235 0.27 -6.53 -16.42
CA GLU A 235 0.50 -7.74 -17.24
C GLU A 235 -0.81 -8.32 -17.77
N LYS A 236 -1.84 -8.43 -16.91
CA LYS A 236 -3.17 -8.86 -17.33
C LYS A 236 -3.78 -7.93 -18.38
N ALA A 237 -3.63 -6.62 -18.23
CA ALA A 237 -4.16 -5.65 -19.19
C ALA A 237 -3.47 -5.79 -20.56
N LEU A 238 -2.15 -5.93 -20.58
CA LEU A 238 -1.37 -6.17 -21.79
C LEU A 238 -1.79 -7.48 -22.50
N ALA A 239 -2.02 -8.56 -21.74
CA ALA A 239 -2.49 -9.83 -22.28
C ALA A 239 -3.87 -9.68 -22.97
N LEU A 240 -4.82 -9.02 -22.31
CA LEU A 240 -6.15 -8.78 -22.87
C LEU A 240 -6.10 -7.91 -24.14
N GLN A 241 -5.23 -6.91 -24.17
CA GLN A 241 -5.02 -6.08 -25.36
C GLN A 241 -4.46 -6.91 -26.53
N ALA A 242 -3.51 -7.81 -26.27
CA ALA A 242 -2.94 -8.68 -27.29
C ALA A 242 -3.99 -9.65 -27.86
N GLU A 243 -4.82 -10.26 -27.00
CA GLU A 243 -5.92 -11.13 -27.43
C GLU A 243 -6.95 -10.38 -28.28
N ALA A 244 -7.32 -9.16 -27.88
CA ALA A 244 -8.26 -8.33 -28.64
C ALA A 244 -7.72 -7.94 -30.04
N GLN A 245 -6.40 -7.75 -30.18
CA GLN A 245 -5.78 -7.48 -31.48
C GLN A 245 -5.74 -8.69 -32.40
N LEU A 246 -5.68 -9.91 -31.84
CA LEU A 246 -5.70 -11.16 -32.61
C LEU A 246 -7.11 -11.47 -33.11
N THR A 247 -8.15 -11.23 -32.31
CA THR A 247 -9.55 -11.47 -32.71
C THR A 247 -10.07 -10.47 -33.73
N ALA A 248 -9.41 -9.32 -33.88
CA ALA A 248 -9.75 -8.28 -34.85
C ALA A 248 -9.12 -8.48 -36.25
N LYS A 249 -8.28 -9.51 -36.44
CA LYS A 249 -7.65 -9.88 -37.72
C LYS A 249 -8.34 -11.07 -38.35
#